data_AF-A0A1G6WVQ9-F1
#
_entry.id   AF-A0A1G6WVQ9-F1
#
_cell.length_a   1.000
_cell.length_b   1.000
_cell.length_c   1.000
_cell.angle_alpha   90.00
_cell.angle_beta   90.00
_cell.angle_gamma   90.00
#
_symmetry.space_group_name_H-M   'P 1'
#
loop_
_entity.id
_entity.type
_entity.pdbx_description
1 polymer ?
#
loop_
_entity_poly.entity_id
_entity_poly.type
_entity_poly.pdbx_seq_one_letter_code
_entity_poly.pdbx_strand_id
1 'polypeptide(L)'
;MENTTLALEYFKLKEKALLQREYIDYTMLEHEKQLKEETTAEGKAQLEAYQKEKELAEEQFNETISRMQPLVKDLYSILDKVKADRDNPFLFEGDQLQLEFYIDGHKNIHYRKR
;
A
#
# COMPACT_ATOMS: atom_id res chain seq x y z
N MET A 1 6.35 17.97 14.84
CA MET A 1 7.36 17.24 14.06
C MET A 1 7.07 15.74 14.03
N GLU A 2 6.86 15.06 15.16
CA GLU A 2 6.56 13.60 15.18
C GLU A 2 5.33 13.21 14.35
N ASN A 3 4.23 13.95 14.50
CA ASN A 3 2.98 13.73 13.77
C ASN A 3 3.12 13.81 12.24
N THR A 4 3.88 14.79 11.72
CA THR A 4 4.14 14.93 10.28
C THR A 4 4.99 13.77 9.77
N THR A 5 6.04 13.38 10.50
CA THR A 5 6.89 12.24 10.12
C THR A 5 6.07 10.95 10.03
N LEU A 6 5.21 10.69 11.02
CA LEU A 6 4.29 9.55 11.04
C LEU A 6 3.38 9.54 9.81
N ALA A 7 2.73 10.66 9.50
CA ALA A 7 1.82 10.78 8.36
C ALA A 7 2.55 10.56 7.02
N LEU A 8 3.77 11.10 6.88
CA LEU A 8 4.59 10.92 5.69
C LEU A 8 5.05 9.47 5.53
N GLU A 9 5.44 8.80 6.61
CA GLU A 9 5.85 7.39 6.55
C GLU A 9 4.67 6.48 6.19
N TYR A 10 3.51 6.70 6.82
CA TYR A 10 2.28 5.99 6.47
C TYR A 10 1.93 6.18 5.00
N PHE A 11 1.92 7.44 4.53
CA PHE A 11 1.65 7.78 3.13
C PHE A 11 2.60 7.02 2.19
N LYS A 12 3.92 7.06 2.43
CA LYS A 12 4.91 6.38 1.59
C LYS A 12 4.69 4.86 1.54
N LEU A 13 4.43 4.23 2.69
CA LEU A 13 4.18 2.78 2.74
C LEU A 13 2.87 2.42 2.06
N LYS A 14 1.84 3.24 2.19
CA LYS A 14 0.54 3.01 1.56
C LYS A 14 0.61 3.13 0.04
N GLU A 15 1.29 4.16 -0.49
CA GLU A 15 1.53 4.28 -1.94
C GLU A 15 2.37 3.10 -2.46
N LYS A 16 3.42 2.69 -1.73
CA LYS A 16 4.21 1.51 -2.08
C LYS A 16 3.35 0.24 -2.13
N ALA A 17 2.51 0.03 -1.12
CA ALA A 17 1.64 -1.14 -1.05
C ALA A 17 0.60 -1.16 -2.19
N LEU A 18 0.07 0.01 -2.59
CA LEU A 18 -0.84 0.12 -3.74
C LEU A 18 -0.15 -0.30 -5.03
N LEU A 19 1.06 0.22 -5.29
CA LEU A 19 1.85 -0.13 -6.48
C LEU A 19 2.23 -1.62 -6.50
N GLN A 20 2.62 -2.18 -5.35
CA GLN A 20 2.92 -3.61 -5.24
C GLN A 20 1.68 -4.48 -5.54
N ARG A 21 0.52 -4.12 -4.97
CA ARG A 21 -0.72 -4.86 -5.20
C ARG A 21 -1.16 -4.79 -6.66
N GLU A 22 -1.08 -3.60 -7.27
CA GLU A 22 -1.38 -3.40 -8.69
C GLU A 22 -0.49 -4.28 -9.58
N TYR A 23 0.83 -4.29 -9.32
CA TYR A 23 1.76 -5.14 -10.05
C TYR A 23 1.38 -6.62 -9.95
N ILE A 24 1.10 -7.12 -8.75
CA ILE A 24 0.77 -8.53 -8.56
C ILE A 24 -0.59 -8.90 -9.20
N ASP A 25 -1.62 -8.08 -9.00
CA ASP A 25 -2.99 -8.39 -9.44
C ASP A 25 -3.20 -8.23 -10.94
N TYR A 26 -2.55 -7.24 -11.55
CA TYR A 26 -2.80 -6.91 -12.96
C TYR A 26 -1.63 -7.29 -13.85
N THR A 27 -0.38 -7.07 -13.43
CA THR A 27 0.76 -7.41 -14.30
C THR A 27 1.08 -8.89 -14.16
N MET A 28 1.26 -9.37 -12.93
CA MET A 28 1.74 -10.73 -12.74
C MET A 28 0.70 -11.80 -13.02
N LEU A 29 -0.55 -11.55 -12.60
CA LEU A 29 -1.64 -12.47 -12.88
C LEU A 29 -1.87 -12.68 -14.38
N GLU A 30 -1.76 -11.63 -15.19
CA GLU A 30 -1.92 -11.73 -16.64
C GLU A 30 -0.76 -12.49 -17.29
N HIS A 31 0.48 -12.22 -16.88
CA HIS A 31 1.63 -12.94 -17.40
C HIS A 31 1.60 -14.43 -17.01
N GLU A 32 1.16 -14.76 -15.79
CA GLU A 32 0.98 -16.15 -15.36
C GLU A 32 -0.01 -16.91 -16.25
N LYS A 33 -1.09 -16.25 -16.69
CA LYS A 33 -2.07 -16.86 -17.63
C LYS A 33 -1.40 -17.20 -18.97
N GLN A 34 -0.60 -16.29 -19.51
CA GLN A 34 0.13 -16.51 -20.77
C GLN A 34 1.12 -17.68 -20.64
N LEU A 35 1.89 -17.73 -19.56
CA LEU A 35 2.84 -18.82 -19.31
C LEU A 35 2.17 -20.18 -19.14
N LYS A 36 0.93 -20.22 -18.61
CA LYS A 36 0.15 -21.47 -18.49
C LYS A 36 -0.29 -22.06 -19.83
N GLU A 37 -0.34 -21.26 -20.88
CA GLU A 37 -0.68 -21.72 -22.23
C GLU A 37 0.52 -22.41 -22.93
N GLU A 38 1.74 -22.16 -22.44
CA GLU A 38 2.97 -22.75 -22.99
C GLU A 38 3.19 -24.18 -22.45
N THR A 39 3.06 -25.18 -23.32
CA THR A 39 3.07 -26.60 -22.91
C THR A 39 4.46 -27.26 -22.99
N THR A 40 5.44 -26.56 -23.54
CA THR A 40 6.82 -27.03 -23.66
C THR A 40 7.49 -27.22 -22.29
N ALA A 41 8.54 -28.04 -22.25
CA ALA A 41 9.32 -28.23 -21.01
C ALA A 41 9.96 -26.91 -20.53
N GLU A 42 10.38 -26.07 -21.47
CA GLU A 42 10.90 -24.73 -21.19
C GLU A 42 9.82 -23.82 -20.60
N GLY A 43 8.62 -23.77 -21.19
CA GLY A 43 7.50 -23.00 -20.65
C GLY A 43 7.10 -23.42 -19.23
N LYS A 44 7.11 -24.72 -18.93
CA LYS A 44 6.86 -25.21 -17.57
C LYS A 44 7.91 -24.76 -16.56
N ALA A 45 9.19 -24.76 -16.95
CA ALA A 45 10.26 -24.26 -16.09
C ALA A 45 10.16 -22.74 -15.87
N GLN A 46 9.81 -21.99 -16.93
CA GLN A 46 9.54 -20.55 -16.82
C GLN A 46 8.35 -20.26 -15.91
N LEU A 47 7.26 -21.02 -16.01
CA LEU A 47 6.10 -20.90 -15.13
C LEU A 47 6.45 -21.14 -13.66
N GLU A 48 7.25 -22.16 -13.36
CA GLU A 48 7.69 -22.44 -11.98
C GLU A 48 8.58 -21.31 -11.43
N ALA A 49 9.52 -20.81 -12.23
CA ALA A 49 10.35 -19.66 -11.84
C ALA A 49 9.49 -18.42 -11.58
N TYR A 50 8.48 -18.19 -12.43
CA TYR A 50 7.57 -17.07 -12.32
C TYR A 50 6.67 -17.15 -11.08
N GLN A 51 6.22 -18.35 -10.71
CA GLN A 51 5.46 -18.55 -9.47
C GLN A 51 6.29 -18.18 -8.23
N LYS A 52 7.57 -18.52 -8.19
CA LYS A 52 8.48 -18.10 -7.12
C LYS A 52 8.67 -16.59 -7.07
N GLU A 53 8.76 -15.93 -8.22
CA GLU A 53 8.80 -14.46 -8.28
C GLU A 53 7.54 -13.84 -7.70
N LYS A 54 6.37 -14.41 -8.03
CA LYS A 54 5.07 -13.96 -7.49
C LYS A 54 4.97 -14.16 -5.98
N GLU A 55 5.43 -15.29 -5.46
CA GLU A 55 5.51 -15.53 -4.01
C GLU A 55 6.39 -14.49 -3.32
N LEU A 56 7.57 -14.19 -3.87
CA LEU A 56 8.45 -13.15 -3.34
C LEU A 56 7.81 -11.75 -3.38
N ALA A 57 7.06 -11.43 -4.44
CA ALA A 57 6.33 -10.17 -4.53
C ALA A 57 5.24 -10.06 -3.45
N GLU A 58 4.51 -11.15 -3.19
CA GLU A 58 3.52 -11.23 -2.11
C GLU A 58 4.16 -11.09 -0.73
N GLU A 59 5.34 -11.70 -0.49
CA GLU A 59 6.11 -11.52 0.74
C GLU A 59 6.51 -10.04 0.94
N GLN A 60 7.05 -9.39 -0.08
CA GLN A 60 7.42 -7.97 -0.01
C GLN A 60 6.22 -7.04 0.21
N PHE A 61 5.04 -7.40 -0.32
CA PHE A 61 3.79 -6.70 -0.04
C PHE A 61 3.40 -6.88 1.44
N ASN A 62 3.42 -8.11 1.94
CA ASN A 62 3.08 -8.42 3.34
C ASN A 62 4.03 -7.76 4.35
N GLU A 63 5.32 -7.67 4.04
CA GLU A 63 6.28 -6.88 4.82
C GLU A 63 5.91 -5.40 4.86
N THR A 64 5.51 -4.83 3.72
CA THR A 64 5.10 -3.42 3.63
C THR A 64 3.83 -3.17 4.44
N ILE A 65 2.84 -4.07 4.38
CA ILE A 65 1.64 -4.02 5.23
C ILE A 65 2.00 -4.13 6.71
N SER A 66 2.88 -5.05 7.09
CA SER A 66 3.29 -5.25 8.48
C SER A 66 3.95 -4.01 9.07
N ARG A 67 4.77 -3.30 8.28
CA ARG A 67 5.38 -2.03 8.69
C ARG A 67 4.35 -0.89 8.80
N MET A 68 3.27 -0.95 8.03
CA MET A 68 2.23 0.07 8.02
C MET A 68 1.26 -0.07 9.21
N GLN A 69 1.02 -1.28 9.72
CA GLN A 69 0.08 -1.54 10.83
C GLN A 69 0.28 -0.67 12.08
N PRO A 70 1.49 -0.53 12.66
CA PRO A 70 1.68 0.33 13.83
C PRO A 70 1.35 1.80 13.51
N LEU A 71 1.71 2.27 12.31
CA LEU A 71 1.44 3.64 11.87
C LEU A 71 -0.05 3.91 11.74
N VAL A 72 -0.83 2.93 11.24
CA VAL A 72 -2.30 3.03 11.17
C VAL A 72 -2.88 3.27 12.55
N LYS A 73 -2.44 2.51 13.56
CA LYS A 73 -2.96 2.61 14.92
C LYS A 73 -2.71 4.01 15.50
N ASP A 74 -1.49 4.51 15.35
CA ASP A 74 -1.10 5.82 15.90
C ASP A 74 -1.79 6.96 15.15
N LEU A 75 -1.82 6.89 13.81
CA LEU A 75 -2.45 7.89 12.96
C LEU A 75 -3.98 7.91 13.17
N TYR A 76 -4.62 6.75 13.30
CA TYR A 76 -6.05 6.66 13.63
C TYR A 76 -6.35 7.37 14.94
N SER A 77 -5.56 7.11 15.99
CA SER A 77 -5.75 7.74 17.31
C SER A 77 -5.65 9.26 17.25
N ILE A 78 -4.70 9.80 16.47
CA ILE A 78 -4.55 11.24 16.24
C ILE A 78 -5.79 11.80 15.54
N LEU A 79 -6.21 11.17 14.43
CA LEU A 79 -7.34 11.63 13.62
C LEU A 79 -8.67 11.55 14.37
N ASP A 80 -8.89 10.50 15.15
CA ASP A 80 -10.09 10.32 15.98
C ASP A 80 -10.17 11.39 17.08
N LYS A 81 -9.04 11.69 17.74
CA LYS A 81 -8.96 12.73 18.77
C LYS A 81 -9.32 14.12 18.25
N VAL A 82 -8.89 14.45 17.02
CA VAL A 82 -9.20 15.74 16.38
C VAL A 82 -10.51 15.70 15.59
N LYS A 83 -11.20 14.56 15.56
CA LYS A 83 -12.43 14.33 14.79
C LYS A 83 -12.25 14.68 13.31
N ALA A 84 -11.13 14.26 12.72
CA ALA A 84 -10.87 14.49 11.30
C ALA A 84 -11.80 13.64 10.45
N ASP A 85 -12.63 14.29 9.64
CA ASP A 85 -13.55 13.66 8.70
C ASP A 85 -13.34 14.22 7.29
N ARG A 86 -14.15 13.76 6.34
CA ARG A 86 -14.02 14.15 4.93
C ARG A 86 -14.18 15.66 4.71
N ASP A 87 -15.03 16.31 5.50
CA ASP A 87 -15.36 17.73 5.34
C ASP A 87 -14.38 18.62 6.12
N ASN A 88 -13.79 18.09 7.18
CA ASN A 88 -12.76 18.73 7.99
C ASN A 88 -11.54 17.81 8.19
N PRO A 89 -10.70 17.63 7.15
CA PRO A 89 -9.53 16.78 7.25
C PRO A 89 -8.42 17.45 8.07
N PHE A 90 -7.56 16.64 8.70
CA PHE A 90 -6.40 17.14 9.41
C PHE A 90 -5.21 17.31 8.45
N LEU A 91 -4.64 18.51 8.43
CA LEU A 91 -3.49 18.85 7.60
C LEU A 91 -2.18 18.53 8.32
N PHE A 92 -1.34 17.70 7.70
CA PHE A 92 0.06 17.54 8.06
C PHE A 92 0.93 18.31 7.07
N GLU A 93 1.65 19.31 7.58
CA GLU A 93 2.57 20.12 6.80
C GLU A 93 4.00 19.57 6.94
N GLY A 94 4.56 19.09 5.82
CA GLY A 94 5.98 18.76 5.69
C GLY A 94 6.68 19.67 4.68
N ASP A 95 8.02 19.69 4.72
CA ASP A 95 8.84 20.65 3.96
C ASP A 95 8.60 20.65 2.45
N GLN A 96 8.21 19.50 1.88
CA GLN A 96 8.01 19.32 0.43
C GLN A 96 6.63 18.76 0.06
N LEU A 97 5.81 18.43 1.06
CA LEU A 97 4.55 17.74 0.84
C LEU A 97 3.55 18.10 1.94
N GLN A 98 2.36 18.51 1.52
CA GLN A 98 1.22 18.72 2.39
C GLN A 98 0.21 17.60 2.18
N LEU A 99 -0.21 16.98 3.28
CA LEU A 99 -1.14 15.86 3.26
C LEU A 99 -2.34 16.16 4.15
N GLU A 100 -3.53 15.99 3.60
CA GLU A 100 -4.78 16.04 4.34
C GLU A 100 -5.25 14.62 4.61
N PHE A 101 -5.52 14.30 5.87
CA PHE A 101 -5.95 12.97 6.32
C PHE A 101 -7.30 13.03 7.04
N TYR A 102 -8.10 11.97 6.89
CA TYR A 102 -9.38 11.85 7.58
C TYR A 102 -9.81 10.40 7.80
N ILE A 103 -10.75 10.17 8.71
CA ILE A 103 -11.40 8.87 8.91
C ILE A 103 -12.80 8.89 8.26
N ASP A 104 -13.16 7.83 7.52
CA ASP A 104 -14.51 7.67 6.96
C ASP A 104 -15.50 7.00 7.93
N GLY A 105 -16.77 6.88 7.52
CA GLY A 105 -17.81 6.20 8.31
C GLY A 105 -17.56 4.71 8.57
N HIS A 106 -16.60 4.09 7.88
CA HIS A 106 -16.17 2.71 8.06
C HIS A 106 -14.85 2.58 8.85
N LYS A 107 -14.38 3.68 9.46
CA LYS A 107 -13.13 3.74 10.23
C LYS A 107 -11.87 3.50 9.40
N ASN A 108 -11.90 3.77 8.10
CA ASN A 108 -10.72 3.76 7.25
C ASN A 108 -10.04 5.13 7.25
N ILE A 109 -8.71 5.12 7.26
CA ILE A 109 -7.91 6.33 7.05
C ILE A 109 -7.80 6.59 5.55
N HIS A 110 -8.11 7.82 5.15
CA HIS A 110 -7.96 8.34 3.80
C HIS A 110 -6.99 9.52 3.79
N TYR A 111 -6.40 9.80 2.63
CA TYR A 111 -5.52 10.95 2.44
C TYR A 111 -5.65 11.58 1.06
N ARG A 112 -5.25 12.85 0.96
CA ARG A 112 -5.03 13.54 -0.31
C ARG A 112 -3.83 14.48 -0.22
N LYS A 113 -3.12 14.62 -1.34
CA LYS A 113 -2.09 15.64 -1.52
C LYS A 113 -2.76 16.98 -1.75
N ARG A 114 -2.20 18.04 -1.16
CA ARG A 114 -2.63 19.42 -1.38
C ARG A 114 -1.69 20.14 -2.35
#